data_AF-A0A2V9FMH2-F1
#
_entry.id   AF-A0A2V9FMH2-F1
#
_cell.length_a   1.000
_cell.length_b   1.000
_cell.length_c   1.000
_cell.angle_alpha   90.00
_cell.angle_beta   90.00
_cell.angle_gamma   90.00
#
_symmetry.space_group_name_H-M   'P 1'
#
loop_
_entity.id
_entity.type
_entity.pdbx_description
1 polymer ?
#
loop_
_entity_poly.entity_id
_entity_poly.type
_entity_poly.pdbx_seq_one_letter_code
_entity_poly.pdbx_strand_id
1 'polypeptide(L)'
;MHPAIPHLIELQRVDHQIAMLRAELEGFPKRIREAEAKLGSARADVASAKEAHVRVVAERKKFEFDGQQWKDRARKYRDQSGAVKTNEAFKALQHEIANAEAEVAKADDRQLEVMMAGEEVERR
;
A
#
# COMPACT_ATOMS: atom_id res chain seq x y z
N MET A 1 -56.08 -39.88 33.93
CA MET A 1 -55.12 -39.48 32.87
C MET A 1 -54.41 -40.72 32.36
N HIS A 2 -54.16 -40.81 31.06
CA HIS A 2 -53.43 -41.95 30.48
C HIS A 2 -51.94 -41.85 30.86
N PRO A 3 -51.30 -42.91 31.37
CA PRO A 3 -49.92 -42.89 31.88
C PRO A 3 -48.84 -42.55 30.83
N ALA A 4 -49.18 -42.63 29.53
CA ALA A 4 -48.30 -42.25 28.45
C ALA A 4 -48.14 -40.72 28.27
N ILE A 5 -49.06 -39.90 28.80
CA ILE A 5 -49.09 -38.44 28.54
C ILE A 5 -47.79 -37.74 29.00
N PRO A 6 -47.25 -37.96 30.21
CA PRO A 6 -45.99 -37.35 30.64
C PRO A 6 -44.80 -37.74 29.75
N HIS A 7 -44.75 -38.99 29.29
CA HIS A 7 -43.71 -39.49 28.41
C HIS A 7 -43.76 -38.84 27.03
N LEU A 8 -44.96 -38.58 26.50
CA LEU A 8 -45.16 -37.88 25.23
C LEU A 8 -44.76 -36.40 25.31
N ILE A 9 -44.99 -35.74 26.46
CA ILE A 9 -44.56 -34.34 26.68
C ILE A 9 -43.02 -34.25 26.70
N GLU A 10 -42.35 -35.16 27.40
CA GLU A 10 -40.88 -35.21 27.41
C GLU A 10 -40.31 -35.52 26.02
N LEU A 11 -40.92 -36.44 25.28
CA LEU A 11 -40.53 -36.73 23.89
C LEU A 11 -40.66 -35.47 23.00
N GLN A 12 -41.80 -34.78 23.06
CA GLN A 12 -42.02 -33.55 22.30
C GLN A 12 -40.98 -32.47 22.62
N ARG A 13 -40.60 -32.34 23.91
CA ARG A 13 -39.57 -31.39 24.35
C ARG A 13 -38.22 -31.71 23.71
N VAL A 14 -37.81 -32.99 23.73
CA VAL A 14 -36.55 -33.44 23.12
C VAL A 14 -36.58 -33.26 21.61
N ASP A 15 -37.69 -33.60 20.94
CA ASP A 15 -37.85 -33.40 19.50
C ASP A 15 -37.74 -31.93 19.10
N HIS A 16 -38.31 -31.02 19.89
CA HIS A 16 -38.18 -29.58 19.64
C HIS A 16 -36.73 -29.10 19.80
N GLN A 17 -36.02 -29.59 20.83
CA GLN A 17 -34.60 -29.29 21.01
C GLN A 17 -33.75 -29.80 19.84
N ILE A 18 -34.01 -31.02 19.35
CA ILE A 18 -33.33 -31.59 18.19
C ILE A 18 -33.59 -30.74 16.94
N ALA A 19 -34.84 -30.32 16.71
CA ALA A 19 -35.19 -29.48 15.56
C ALA A 19 -34.46 -28.13 15.60
N MET A 20 -34.40 -27.49 16.77
CA MET A 20 -33.67 -26.23 16.97
C MET A 20 -32.17 -26.39 16.69
N LEU A 21 -31.54 -27.43 17.24
CA LEU A 21 -30.11 -27.70 17.02
C LEU A 21 -29.80 -28.02 15.56
N ARG A 22 -30.67 -28.76 14.87
CA ARG A 22 -30.52 -29.04 13.44
C ARG A 22 -30.60 -27.78 12.60
N ALA A 23 -31.57 -26.91 12.88
CA ALA A 23 -31.69 -25.62 12.18
C ALA A 23 -30.44 -24.74 12.40
N GLU A 24 -29.87 -24.74 13.61
CA GLU A 24 -28.63 -24.02 13.89
C GLU A 24 -27.44 -24.62 13.13
N LEU A 25 -27.31 -25.95 13.12
CA LEU A 25 -26.26 -26.67 12.39
C LEU A 25 -26.31 -26.39 10.88
N GLU A 26 -27.51 -26.35 10.30
CA GLU A 26 -27.72 -26.00 8.89
C GLU A 26 -27.38 -24.53 8.59
N GLY A 27 -27.43 -23.66 9.59
CA GLY A 27 -27.03 -22.26 9.47
C GLY A 27 -25.51 -22.02 9.47
N PHE A 28 -24.71 -22.88 10.11
CA PHE A 28 -23.26 -22.69 10.20
C PHE A 28 -22.54 -22.65 8.85
N PRO A 29 -22.82 -23.53 7.87
CA PRO A 29 -22.17 -23.48 6.56
C PRO A 29 -22.31 -22.13 5.83
N LYS A 30 -23.43 -21.43 6.01
CA LYS A 30 -23.63 -20.08 5.44
C LYS A 30 -22.76 -19.06 6.16
N ARG A 31 -22.76 -19.07 7.49
CA ARG A 31 -21.95 -18.16 8.32
C ARG A 31 -20.45 -18.34 8.07
N ILE A 32 -20.00 -19.58 7.89
CA ILE A 32 -18.61 -19.90 7.54
C ILE A 32 -18.26 -19.30 6.17
N ARG A 33 -19.08 -19.55 5.15
CA ARG A 33 -18.84 -18.98 3.80
C ARG A 33 -18.80 -17.46 3.79
N GLU A 34 -19.68 -16.80 4.54
CA GLU A 34 -19.67 -15.35 4.69
C GLU A 34 -18.40 -14.85 5.40
N ALA A 35 -17.94 -15.55 6.43
CA ALA A 35 -16.70 -15.22 7.14
C ALA A 35 -15.47 -15.44 6.25
N GLU A 36 -15.41 -16.53 5.50
CA GLU A 36 -14.34 -16.84 4.55
C GLU A 36 -14.28 -15.81 3.43
N ALA A 37 -15.42 -15.38 2.89
CA ALA A 37 -15.48 -14.33 1.87
C ALA A 37 -14.96 -12.99 2.41
N LYS A 38 -15.38 -12.58 3.62
CA LYS A 38 -14.88 -11.36 4.28
C LYS A 38 -13.37 -11.44 4.54
N LEU A 39 -12.89 -12.58 5.03
CA LEU A 39 -11.47 -12.80 5.26
C LEU A 39 -10.66 -12.77 3.96
N GLY A 40 -11.20 -13.36 2.88
CA GLY A 40 -10.59 -13.34 1.55
C GLY A 40 -10.44 -11.93 1.01
N SER A 41 -11.51 -11.11 1.09
CA SER A 41 -11.47 -9.70 0.69
C SER A 41 -10.43 -8.93 1.50
N ALA A 42 -10.48 -9.03 2.83
CA ALA A 42 -9.54 -8.30 3.70
C ALA A 42 -8.08 -8.69 3.44
N ARG A 43 -7.80 -9.97 3.14
CA ARG A 43 -6.45 -10.41 2.76
C ARG A 43 -6.01 -9.83 1.41
N ALA A 44 -6.90 -9.76 0.43
CA ALA A 44 -6.61 -9.16 -0.86
C ALA A 44 -6.35 -7.64 -0.73
N ASP A 45 -7.14 -6.94 0.08
CA ASP A 45 -6.97 -5.52 0.35
C ASP A 45 -5.61 -5.23 1.01
N VAL A 46 -5.24 -6.01 2.03
CA VAL A 46 -3.92 -5.90 2.68
C VAL A 46 -2.77 -6.21 1.73
N ALA A 47 -2.92 -7.22 0.85
CA ALA A 47 -1.90 -7.53 -0.14
C ALA A 47 -1.71 -6.37 -1.14
N SER A 48 -2.81 -5.82 -1.65
CA SER A 48 -2.81 -4.66 -2.55
C SER A 48 -2.17 -3.42 -1.91
N ALA A 49 -2.52 -3.12 -0.66
CA ALA A 49 -1.95 -2.00 0.09
C ALA A 49 -0.43 -2.17 0.30
N LYS A 50 0.03 -3.38 0.63
CA LYS A 50 1.46 -3.69 0.76
C LYS A 50 2.21 -3.48 -0.55
N GLU A 51 1.67 -3.97 -1.66
CA GLU A 51 2.28 -3.77 -2.98
C GLU A 51 2.34 -2.29 -3.36
N ALA A 52 1.26 -1.54 -3.10
CA ALA A 52 1.22 -0.10 -3.36
C ALA A 52 2.28 0.65 -2.54
N HIS A 53 2.40 0.34 -1.23
CA HIS A 53 3.43 0.92 -0.38
C HIS A 53 4.85 0.59 -0.87
N VAL A 54 5.11 -0.67 -1.26
CA VAL A 54 6.42 -1.06 -1.83
C VAL A 54 6.74 -0.26 -3.10
N ARG A 55 5.76 -0.06 -3.99
CA ARG A 55 5.93 0.76 -5.20
C ARG A 55 6.28 2.21 -4.87
N VAL A 56 5.53 2.84 -3.96
CA VAL A 56 5.78 4.22 -3.50
C VAL A 56 7.20 4.36 -2.93
N VAL A 57 7.62 3.45 -2.05
CA VAL A 57 8.97 3.49 -1.46
C VAL A 57 10.05 3.33 -2.52
N ALA A 58 9.85 2.45 -3.51
CA ALA A 58 10.80 2.25 -4.60
C ALA A 58 10.91 3.49 -5.49
N GLU A 59 9.79 4.12 -5.85
CA GLU A 59 9.79 5.36 -6.66
C GLU A 59 10.40 6.53 -5.91
N ARG A 60 10.08 6.71 -4.62
CA ARG A 60 10.70 7.74 -3.79
C ARG A 60 12.23 7.60 -3.79
N LYS A 61 12.75 6.40 -3.56
CA LYS A 61 14.20 6.13 -3.56
C LYS A 61 14.84 6.35 -4.93
N LYS A 62 14.10 6.07 -6.02
CA LYS A 62 14.57 6.33 -7.37
C LYS A 62 14.78 7.83 -7.59
N PHE A 63 13.79 8.67 -7.26
CA PHE A 63 13.91 10.12 -7.43
C PHE A 63 14.96 10.73 -6.50
N GLU A 64 15.09 10.22 -5.27
CA GLU A 64 16.17 10.60 -4.35
C GLU A 64 17.55 10.32 -4.97
N PHE A 65 17.74 9.13 -5.55
CA PHE A 65 18.98 8.76 -6.21
C PHE A 65 19.25 9.60 -7.46
N ASP A 66 18.25 9.82 -8.31
CA ASP A 66 18.36 10.67 -9.49
C ASP A 66 18.77 12.11 -9.09
N GLY A 67 18.14 12.67 -8.06
CA GLY A 67 18.50 13.97 -7.49
C GLY A 67 19.94 14.02 -7.00
N GLN A 68 20.41 12.97 -6.32
CA GLN A 68 21.81 12.88 -5.88
C GLN A 68 22.80 12.83 -7.05
N GLN A 69 22.47 12.08 -8.11
CA GLN A 69 23.32 12.03 -9.31
C GLN A 69 23.46 13.41 -9.98
N TRP A 70 22.37 14.18 -10.05
CA TRP A 70 22.41 15.53 -10.60
C TRP A 70 23.17 16.51 -9.68
N LYS A 71 23.02 16.40 -8.35
CA LYS A 71 23.83 17.15 -7.38
C LYS A 71 25.33 16.90 -7.58
N ASP A 72 25.71 15.64 -7.77
CA ASP A 72 27.11 15.27 -8.01
C ASP A 72 27.63 15.80 -9.36
N ARG A 73 26.80 15.80 -10.42
CA ARG A 73 27.14 16.40 -11.71
C ARG A 73 27.34 17.91 -11.60
N ALA A 74 26.41 18.62 -10.95
CA ALA A 74 26.52 20.06 -10.70
C ALA A 74 27.81 20.40 -9.94
N ARG A 75 28.15 19.60 -8.92
CA ARG A 75 29.42 19.75 -8.19
C ARG A 75 30.63 19.60 -9.12
N LYS A 76 30.68 18.55 -9.95
CA LYS A 76 31.78 18.33 -10.91
C LYS A 76 31.91 19.48 -11.90
N TYR A 77 30.80 20.01 -12.42
CA TYR A 77 30.83 21.16 -13.32
C TYR A 77 31.32 22.44 -12.62
N ARG A 78 30.93 22.67 -11.35
CA ARG A 78 31.49 23.77 -10.55
C ARG A 78 33.01 23.62 -10.38
N ASP A 79 33.49 22.45 -10.02
CA ASP A 79 34.92 22.18 -9.89
C ASP A 79 35.67 22.43 -11.22
N GLN A 80 35.11 21.99 -12.35
CA GLN A 80 35.66 22.24 -13.69
C GLN A 80 35.66 23.72 -14.06
N SER A 81 34.63 24.48 -13.66
CA SER A 81 34.51 25.90 -13.99
C SER A 81 35.60 26.75 -13.35
N GLY A 82 36.13 26.33 -12.19
CA GLY A 82 37.29 26.96 -11.56
C GLY A 82 38.62 26.66 -12.26
N ALA A 83 38.69 25.63 -13.12
CA ALA A 83 39.90 25.20 -13.81
C ALA A 83 40.01 25.72 -15.26
N VAL A 84 38.90 26.14 -15.89
CA VAL A 84 38.90 26.63 -17.27
C VAL A 84 39.40 28.07 -17.36
N LYS A 85 40.14 28.38 -18.43
CA LYS A 85 40.76 29.69 -18.66
C LYS A 85 40.06 30.52 -19.75
N THR A 86 39.12 29.93 -20.48
CA THR A 86 38.40 30.61 -21.57
C THR A 86 36.99 31.01 -21.10
N ASN A 87 36.57 32.21 -21.47
CA ASN A 87 35.26 32.75 -21.09
C ASN A 87 34.12 31.90 -21.71
N GLU A 88 34.32 31.39 -22.93
CA GLU A 88 33.36 30.52 -23.60
C GLU A 88 33.15 29.19 -22.85
N ALA A 89 34.23 28.50 -22.45
CA ALA A 89 34.13 27.26 -21.67
C ALA A 89 33.52 27.51 -20.29
N PHE A 90 33.84 28.65 -19.67
CA PHE A 90 33.23 29.04 -18.40
C PHE A 90 31.71 29.22 -18.54
N LYS A 91 31.24 29.96 -19.55
CA LYS A 91 29.81 30.15 -19.83
C LYS A 91 29.09 28.84 -20.12
N ALA A 92 29.71 27.94 -20.90
CA ALA A 92 29.15 26.62 -21.16
C ALA A 92 28.96 25.82 -19.87
N LEU A 93 29.98 25.80 -18.99
CA LEU A 93 29.87 25.12 -17.69
C LEU A 93 28.82 25.74 -16.77
N GLN A 94 28.64 27.07 -16.80
CA GLN A 94 27.56 27.73 -16.06
C GLN A 94 26.17 27.28 -16.54
N HIS A 95 25.98 27.12 -17.86
CA HIS A 95 24.73 26.57 -18.40
C HIS A 95 24.50 25.12 -17.97
N GLU A 96 25.55 24.28 -17.98
CA GLU A 96 25.45 22.89 -17.53
C GLU A 96 25.16 22.78 -16.02
N ILE A 97 25.72 23.67 -15.19
CA ILE A 97 25.39 23.75 -13.76
C ILE A 97 23.92 24.11 -13.57
N ALA A 98 23.43 25.15 -14.25
CA ALA A 98 22.05 25.59 -14.16
C ALA A 98 21.06 24.49 -14.61
N ASN A 99 21.42 23.76 -15.68
CA ASN A 99 20.63 22.61 -16.13
C ASN A 99 20.61 21.48 -15.08
N ALA A 100 21.77 21.12 -14.52
CA ALA A 100 21.83 20.11 -13.47
C ALA A 100 21.04 20.51 -12.22
N GLU A 101 21.10 21.78 -11.80
CA GLU A 101 20.30 22.31 -10.68
C GLU A 101 18.79 22.28 -10.98
N ALA A 102 18.37 22.55 -12.22
CA ALA A 102 16.98 22.43 -12.62
C ALA A 102 16.49 20.96 -12.59
N GLU A 103 17.32 20.01 -12.99
CA GLU A 103 16.99 18.58 -12.90
C GLU A 103 16.94 18.07 -11.45
N VAL A 104 17.77 18.62 -10.55
CA VAL A 104 17.64 18.37 -9.11
C VAL A 104 16.27 18.82 -8.61
N ALA A 105 15.86 20.05 -8.91
CA ALA A 105 14.57 20.58 -8.48
C ALA A 105 13.40 19.70 -8.98
N LYS A 106 13.44 19.28 -10.25
CA LYS A 106 12.43 18.37 -10.81
C LYS A 106 12.41 16.99 -10.13
N ALA A 107 13.57 16.45 -9.76
CA ALA A 107 13.65 15.18 -9.05
C ALA A 107 13.07 15.31 -7.64
N ASP A 108 13.39 16.40 -6.94
CA ASP A 108 12.88 16.70 -5.59
C ASP A 108 11.34 16.91 -5.62
N ASP A 109 10.81 17.65 -6.62
CA ASP A 109 9.37 17.83 -6.81
C ASP A 109 8.64 16.50 -7.04
N ARG A 110 9.15 15.65 -7.93
CA ARG A 110 8.58 14.31 -8.17
C ARG A 110 8.66 13.42 -6.94
N GLN A 111 9.74 13.52 -6.17
CA GLN A 111 9.87 12.79 -4.92
C GLN A 111 8.77 13.21 -3.93
N LEU A 112 8.50 14.50 -3.81
CA LEU A 112 7.42 15.03 -2.97
C LEU A 112 6.03 14.58 -3.44
N GLU A 113 5.77 14.60 -4.75
CA GLU A 113 4.53 14.09 -5.34
C GLU A 113 4.28 12.61 -4.97
N VAL A 114 5.31 11.76 -5.11
CA VAL A 114 5.22 10.34 -4.72
C VAL A 114 5.00 10.19 -3.22
N MET A 115 5.65 11.01 -2.39
CA MET A 115 5.45 10.98 -0.93
C MET A 115 4.00 11.34 -0.55
N MET A 116 3.44 12.39 -1.15
CA MET A 116 2.04 12.78 -0.93
C MET A 116 1.05 11.71 -1.39
N ALA A 117 1.27 11.12 -2.57
CA ALA A 117 0.46 10.01 -3.05
C ALA A 117 0.59 8.77 -2.14
N GLY A 118 1.78 8.55 -1.56
CA GLY A 118 2.04 7.51 -0.56
C GLY A 118 1.23 7.68 0.72
N GLU A 119 1.13 8.90 1.25
CA GLU A 119 0.33 9.18 2.45
C GLU A 119 -1.16 8.91 2.26
N GLU A 120 -1.69 9.07 1.04
CA GLU A 120 -3.07 8.66 0.73
C GLU A 120 -3.25 7.14 0.72
N VAL A 121 -2.21 6.39 0.31
CA VAL A 121 -2.21 4.92 0.36
C VAL A 121 -2.15 4.42 1.80
N GLU A 122 -1.37 5.08 2.67
CA GLU A 122 -1.27 4.70 4.09
C GLU A 122 -2.53 5.05 4.92
N ARG A 123 -3.31 6.05 4.49
CA ARG A 123 -4.55 6.45 5.16
C ARG A 123 -5.76 5.56 4.84
N ARG A 124 -5.67 4.71 3.81
CA ARG A 124 -6.74 3.78 3.41
C ARG A 124 -6.64 2.46 4.16
#